data_AF-A0A3L7N3S0-F1
#
_entry.id   AF-A0A3L7N3S0-F1
#
_cell.length_a   1.000
_cell.length_b   1.000
_cell.length_c   1.000
_cell.angle_alpha   90.00
_cell.angle_beta   90.00
_cell.angle_gamma   90.00
#
_symmetry.space_group_name_H-M   'P 1'
#
loop_
_entity.id
_entity.type
_entity.pdbx_description
1 polymer ?
#
loop_
_entity_poly.entity_id
_entity_poly.type
_entity_poly.pdbx_seq_one_letter_code
_entity_poly.pdbx_strand_id
1 'polypeptide(L)'
;MNRPEPSVNLNLSRNILLAIGLFNICFYAFVLKTVDESITKMLVAQNNAMEPEKKMTEEELESKRQLVIANAKSNSKVSIGAGIGIVILAFFIPLAPSGLAVIALGLFLITLGYQAYLGFEVFTEGILIKVVCVFAFFQSVRFSLEYELRNVPKIKKHQIQFPEPDA
;
A
#
# COMPACT_ATOMS: atom_id res chain seq x y z
N MET A 1 12.21 -7.62 -30.73
CA MET A 1 12.61 -7.23 -29.37
C MET A 1 12.73 -8.48 -28.51
N ASN A 2 13.91 -8.74 -27.95
CA ASN A 2 14.11 -9.83 -26.98
C ASN A 2 13.29 -9.55 -25.73
N ARG A 3 12.39 -10.47 -25.36
CA ARG A 3 11.63 -10.34 -24.11
C ARG A 3 12.59 -10.54 -22.94
N PRO A 4 12.53 -9.72 -21.87
CA PRO A 4 13.41 -9.86 -20.72
C PRO A 4 13.26 -11.24 -20.07
N GLU A 5 14.34 -11.73 -19.47
CA GLU A 5 14.37 -13.02 -18.78
C GLU A 5 13.32 -13.06 -17.67
N PRO A 6 12.66 -14.21 -17.42
CA PRO A 6 11.63 -14.32 -16.39
C PRO A 6 12.10 -13.86 -15.01
N SER A 7 13.35 -14.16 -14.64
CA SER A 7 13.99 -13.73 -13.38
C SER A 7 13.98 -12.21 -13.16
N VAL A 8 14.04 -11.42 -14.24
CA VAL A 8 14.00 -9.95 -14.19
C VAL A 8 12.63 -9.48 -13.71
N ASN A 9 11.54 -10.06 -14.21
CA ASN A 9 10.18 -9.71 -13.81
C ASN A 9 9.92 -10.06 -12.33
N LEU A 10 10.43 -11.20 -11.86
CA LEU A 10 10.29 -11.59 -10.46
C LEU A 10 11.03 -10.62 -9.51
N ASN A 11 12.27 -10.26 -9.86
CA ASN A 11 13.06 -9.30 -9.10
C ASN A 11 12.42 -7.90 -9.11
N LEU A 12 11.87 -7.48 -10.25
CA LEU A 12 11.18 -6.20 -10.36
C LEU A 12 9.92 -6.16 -9.49
N SER A 13 9.12 -7.23 -9.50
CA SER A 13 7.96 -7.38 -8.60
C SER A 13 8.38 -7.27 -7.14
N ARG A 14 9.40 -8.03 -6.73
CA ARG A 14 9.95 -7.97 -5.37
C ARG A 14 10.39 -6.56 -4.98
N ASN A 15 11.15 -5.89 -5.84
CA ASN A 15 11.71 -4.58 -5.56
C ASN A 15 10.62 -3.50 -5.46
N ILE A 16 9.54 -3.62 -6.24
CA ILE A 16 8.36 -2.75 -6.11
C ILE A 16 7.73 -2.91 -4.72
N LEU A 17 7.51 -4.16 -4.28
CA LEU A 17 6.93 -4.40 -2.95
C LEU A 17 7.84 -3.88 -1.83
N LEU A 18 9.16 -4.10 -1.94
CA LEU A 18 10.13 -3.55 -0.98
C LEU A 18 10.08 -2.01 -0.95
N ALA A 19 10.06 -1.36 -2.12
CA ALA A 19 10.01 0.09 -2.20
C ALA A 19 8.74 0.65 -1.55
N ILE A 20 7.57 0.06 -1.84
CA ILE A 20 6.30 0.49 -1.24
C ILE A 20 6.29 0.26 0.28
N GLY A 21 6.72 -0.93 0.71
CA GLY A 21 6.74 -1.29 2.13
C GLY A 21 7.68 -0.39 2.94
N LEU A 22 8.90 -0.17 2.46
CA LEU A 22 9.87 0.74 3.08
C LEU A 22 9.39 2.19 3.06
N PHE A 23 8.81 2.64 1.95
CA PHE A 23 8.22 3.96 1.87
C PHE A 23 7.15 4.18 2.94
N ASN A 24 6.20 3.24 3.08
CA ASN A 24 5.17 3.31 4.11
C ASN A 24 5.77 3.37 5.52
N ILE A 25 6.75 2.50 5.82
CA ILE A 25 7.40 2.50 7.13
C ILE A 25 8.05 3.85 7.42
N CYS A 26 8.91 4.32 6.51
CA CYS A 26 9.68 5.55 6.73
C CYS A 26 8.79 6.79 6.77
N PHE A 27 7.84 6.91 5.85
CA PHE A 27 6.94 8.05 5.77
C PHE A 27 6.06 8.14 7.03
N TYR A 28 5.40 7.05 7.41
CA TYR A 28 4.52 7.09 8.58
C TYR A 28 5.28 7.10 9.91
N ALA A 29 6.51 6.60 9.98
CA ALA A 29 7.38 6.81 11.14
C ALA A 29 7.76 8.29 11.30
N PHE A 30 8.03 8.98 10.18
CA PHE A 30 8.25 10.42 10.19
C PHE A 30 7.00 11.18 10.66
N VAL A 31 5.83 10.88 10.08
CA VAL A 31 4.55 11.46 10.50
C VAL A 31 4.31 11.24 11.99
N LEU A 32 4.51 10.02 12.50
CA LEU A 32 4.33 9.70 13.91
C LEU A 32 5.19 10.57 14.83
N LYS A 33 6.39 10.96 14.39
CA LYS A 33 7.32 11.81 15.13
C LYS A 33 6.95 13.29 15.07
N THR A 34 6.34 13.76 13.97
CA THR A 34 6.09 15.18 13.74
C THR A 34 4.63 15.62 13.95
N VAL A 35 3.69 14.67 14.02
CA VAL A 35 2.24 14.94 14.02
C VAL A 35 1.79 15.88 15.13
N ASP A 36 2.31 15.75 16.35
CA ASP A 36 1.91 16.60 17.47
C ASP A 36 2.20 18.08 17.17
N GLU A 37 3.37 18.37 16.61
CA GLU A 37 3.81 19.73 16.28
C GLU A 37 3.12 20.24 15.01
N SER A 38 3.06 19.42 13.95
CA SER A 38 2.50 19.80 12.66
C SER A 38 0.99 20.09 12.74
N ILE A 39 0.22 19.23 13.41
CA ILE A 39 -1.23 19.42 13.57
C ILE A 39 -1.53 20.63 14.44
N THR A 40 -0.76 20.84 15.51
CA THR A 40 -0.92 22.01 16.38
C THR A 40 -0.70 23.31 15.60
N LYS A 41 0.40 23.42 14.84
CA LYS A 41 0.69 24.60 14.01
C LYS A 41 -0.39 24.85 12.96
N MET A 42 -0.85 23.79 12.29
CA MET A 42 -1.86 23.88 11.25
C MET A 42 -3.23 24.32 11.79
N LEU A 43 -3.69 23.74 12.91
CA LEU A 43 -4.99 24.09 13.49
C LEU A 43 -5.02 25.51 14.06
N VAL A 44 -3.92 25.97 14.68
CA VAL A 44 -3.81 27.36 15.16
C VAL A 44 -3.83 28.33 13.97
N ALA A 45 -3.10 28.03 12.89
CA ALA A 45 -3.11 28.86 11.69
C ALA A 45 -4.50 28.90 11.04
N GLN A 46 -5.20 27.77 10.96
CA GLN A 46 -6.58 27.72 10.46
C GLN A 46 -7.54 28.54 11.32
N ASN A 47 -7.49 28.40 12.65
CA ASN A 47 -8.38 29.15 13.55
C ASN A 47 -8.12 30.67 13.48
N ASN A 48 -6.85 31.07 13.30
CA ASN A 48 -6.49 32.48 13.15
C ASN A 48 -6.94 33.08 11.81
N ALA A 49 -7.06 32.26 10.76
CA ALA A 49 -7.52 32.67 9.44
C ALA A 49 -9.06 32.69 9.30
N MET A 50 -9.80 32.16 10.28
CA MET A 50 -11.27 32.19 10.29
C MET A 50 -11.81 33.57 10.70
N GLU A 51 -12.94 33.94 10.11
CA GLU A 51 -13.72 35.09 10.55
C GLU A 51 -14.05 34.98 12.05
N PRO A 52 -14.11 36.09 12.81
CA PRO A 52 -14.28 36.08 14.26
C PRO A 52 -15.49 35.25 14.73
N GLU A 53 -16.57 35.26 13.96
CA GLU A 53 -17.82 34.54 14.24
C GLU A 53 -17.72 33.02 14.03
N LYS A 54 -16.69 32.55 13.31
CA LYS A 54 -16.45 31.14 13.01
C LYS A 54 -15.25 30.57 13.76
N LYS A 55 -14.59 31.38 14.59
CA LYS A 55 -13.46 30.91 15.40
C LYS A 55 -13.96 29.86 16.37
N MET A 56 -13.24 28.75 16.40
CA MET A 56 -13.46 27.71 17.39
C MET A 56 -13.14 28.28 18.77
N THR A 57 -13.96 27.94 19.76
CA THR A 57 -13.61 28.17 21.15
C THR A 57 -12.35 27.38 21.50
N GLU A 58 -11.65 27.79 22.57
CA GLU A 58 -10.40 27.12 22.97
C GLU A 58 -10.64 25.62 23.28
N GLU A 59 -11.77 25.28 23.90
CA GLU A 59 -12.17 23.89 24.19
C GLU A 59 -12.44 23.07 22.92
N GLU A 60 -13.12 23.64 21.92
CA GLU A 60 -13.38 22.99 20.65
C GLU A 60 -12.08 22.79 19.85
N LEU A 61 -11.18 23.76 19.88
CA LEU A 61 -9.89 23.70 19.22
C LEU A 61 -9.00 22.61 19.84
N GLU A 62 -8.97 22.52 21.17
CA GLU A 62 -8.23 21.49 21.89
C GLU A 62 -8.80 20.09 21.65
N SER A 63 -10.11 19.94 21.72
CA SER A 63 -10.81 18.68 21.41
C SER A 63 -10.53 18.21 19.97
N LYS A 64 -10.66 19.10 18.98
CA LYS A 64 -10.36 18.80 17.58
C LYS A 64 -8.88 18.43 17.39
N ARG A 65 -7.96 19.14 18.06
CA ARG A 65 -6.53 18.85 18.02
C ARG A 65 -6.23 17.44 18.53
N GLN A 66 -6.76 17.08 19.70
CA GLN A 66 -6.56 15.76 20.29
C GLN A 66 -7.10 14.66 19.38
N LEU A 67 -8.30 14.85 18.82
CA LEU A 67 -8.92 13.89 17.90
C LEU A 67 -8.08 13.68 16.63
N VAL A 68 -7.66 14.77 15.98
CA VAL A 68 -6.86 14.70 14.74
C VAL A 68 -5.49 14.05 15.01
N ILE A 69 -4.83 14.41 16.12
CA ILE A 69 -3.56 13.79 16.52
C ILE A 69 -3.76 12.30 16.79
N ALA A 70 -4.79 11.92 17.53
CA ALA A 70 -5.08 10.52 17.84
C ALA A 70 -5.32 9.69 16.57
N ASN A 71 -6.13 10.21 15.64
CA ASN A 71 -6.42 9.55 14.37
C ASN A 71 -5.16 9.43 13.51
N ALA A 72 -4.37 10.49 13.37
CA ALA A 72 -3.14 10.48 12.59
C ALA A 72 -2.08 9.54 13.19
N LYS A 73 -1.94 9.48 14.53
CA LYS A 73 -1.07 8.51 15.22
C LYS A 73 -1.54 7.08 15.01
N SER A 74 -2.84 6.83 15.12
CA SER A 74 -3.42 5.51 14.90
C SER A 74 -3.20 5.05 13.45
N ASN A 75 -3.50 5.91 12.49
CA ASN A 75 -3.25 5.65 11.07
C ASN A 75 -1.77 5.35 10.80
N SER A 76 -0.86 6.14 11.39
CA SER A 76 0.57 5.95 11.20
C SER A 76 1.02 4.57 11.70
N LYS A 77 0.56 4.13 12.87
CA LYS A 77 0.87 2.79 13.40
C LYS A 77 0.36 1.67 12.50
N VAL A 78 -0.90 1.76 12.06
CA VAL A 78 -1.51 0.78 11.15
C VAL A 78 -0.76 0.72 9.82
N SER A 79 -0.42 1.88 9.26
CA SER A 79 0.29 1.98 7.99
C SER A 79 1.74 1.48 8.07
N ILE A 80 2.44 1.72 9.19
CA ILE A 80 3.75 1.12 9.47
C ILE A 80 3.63 -0.40 9.55
N GLY A 81 2.65 -0.93 10.29
CA GLY A 81 2.42 -2.36 10.42
C GLY A 81 2.16 -3.03 9.07
N ALA A 82 1.33 -2.42 8.22
CA ALA A 82 1.12 -2.89 6.86
C ALA A 82 2.39 -2.81 6.00
N GLY A 83 3.17 -1.73 6.13
CA GLY A 83 4.47 -1.58 5.46
C GLY A 83 5.44 -2.71 5.82
N ILE A 84 5.54 -3.05 7.12
CA ILE A 84 6.34 -4.20 7.60
C ILE A 84 5.82 -5.51 6.98
N GLY A 85 4.51 -5.72 7.00
CA GLY A 85 3.89 -6.89 6.37
C GLY A 85 4.23 -7.03 4.88
N ILE A 86 4.15 -5.93 4.13
CA ILE A 86 4.51 -5.89 2.70
C ILE A 86 5.98 -6.22 2.48
N VAL A 87 6.89 -5.66 3.30
CA VAL A 87 8.33 -5.98 3.23
C VAL A 87 8.57 -7.48 3.47
N ILE A 88 7.93 -8.06 4.48
CA ILE A 88 8.04 -9.50 4.77
C ILE A 88 7.56 -10.32 3.57
N LEU A 89 6.38 -10.01 3.02
CA LEU A 89 5.83 -10.70 1.85
C LEU A 89 6.76 -10.62 0.64
N ALA A 90 7.45 -9.48 0.46
CA ALA A 90 8.40 -9.30 -0.63
C ALA A 90 9.54 -10.34 -0.58
N PHE A 91 10.05 -10.68 0.61
CA PHE A 91 11.10 -11.71 0.74
C PHE A 91 10.63 -13.10 0.30
N PHE A 92 9.34 -13.39 0.44
CA PHE A 92 8.75 -14.68 0.07
C PHE A 92 8.21 -14.73 -1.36
N ILE A 93 8.29 -13.64 -2.13
CA ILE A 93 7.82 -13.58 -3.52
C ILE A 93 8.26 -14.76 -4.40
N PRO A 94 9.51 -15.27 -4.31
CA PRO A 94 9.91 -16.45 -5.10
C PRO A 94 9.07 -17.71 -4.87
N LEU A 95 8.38 -17.85 -3.73
CA LEU A 95 7.58 -19.03 -3.38
C LEU A 95 6.18 -19.02 -4.01
N ALA A 96 5.53 -17.86 -4.04
CA ALA A 96 4.19 -17.68 -4.61
C ALA A 96 4.06 -16.24 -5.18
N PRO A 97 4.67 -15.97 -6.34
CA PRO A 97 4.86 -14.62 -6.85
C PRO A 97 3.60 -13.78 -6.96
N SER A 98 2.56 -14.29 -7.61
CA SER A 98 1.32 -13.53 -7.83
C SER A 98 0.46 -13.50 -6.58
N GLY A 99 0.33 -14.64 -5.89
CA GLY A 99 -0.44 -14.75 -4.65
C GLY A 99 0.04 -13.79 -3.57
N LEU A 100 1.35 -13.71 -3.33
CA LEU A 100 1.91 -12.81 -2.31
C LEU A 100 1.83 -11.34 -2.73
N ALA A 101 1.98 -11.02 -4.02
CA ALA A 101 1.78 -9.66 -4.52
C ALA A 101 0.32 -9.19 -4.35
N VAL A 102 -0.65 -10.07 -4.58
CA VAL A 102 -2.08 -9.80 -4.34
C VAL A 102 -2.37 -9.62 -2.85
N ILE A 103 -1.81 -10.45 -1.98
CA ILE A 103 -1.95 -10.29 -0.53
C ILE A 103 -1.35 -8.96 -0.07
N ALA A 104 -0.18 -8.58 -0.58
CA ALA A 104 0.46 -7.30 -0.27
C ALA A 104 -0.39 -6.09 -0.71
N LEU A 105 -0.99 -6.16 -1.91
CA LEU A 105 -1.98 -5.17 -2.36
C LEU A 105 -3.19 -5.13 -1.42
N GLY A 106 -3.72 -6.29 -1.02
CA GLY A 106 -4.82 -6.39 -0.07
C GLY A 106 -4.53 -5.70 1.26
N LEU A 107 -3.35 -5.95 1.85
CA LEU A 107 -2.90 -5.26 3.07
C LEU A 107 -2.89 -3.73 2.88
N PHE A 108 -2.36 -3.25 1.75
CA PHE A 108 -2.35 -1.83 1.46
C PHE A 108 -3.77 -1.24 1.33
N LEU A 109 -4.66 -1.91 0.59
CA LEU A 109 -6.06 -1.45 0.43
C LEU A 109 -6.82 -1.43 1.76
N ILE A 110 -6.58 -2.39 2.66
CA ILE A 110 -7.15 -2.38 4.01
C ILE A 110 -6.72 -1.13 4.78
N THR A 111 -5.46 -0.70 4.65
CA THR A 111 -5.01 0.56 5.27
C THR A 111 -5.73 1.78 4.71
N LEU A 112 -6.01 1.80 3.40
CA LEU A 112 -6.80 2.88 2.78
C LEU A 112 -8.24 2.89 3.29
N GLY A 113 -8.86 1.71 3.44
CA GLY A 113 -10.18 1.58 4.05
C GLY A 113 -10.21 2.08 5.50
N TYR A 114 -9.18 1.76 6.28
CA TYR A 114 -9.04 2.29 7.65
C TYR A 114 -8.89 3.81 7.67
N GLN A 115 -8.14 4.39 6.73
CA GLN A 115 -8.02 5.85 6.60
C GLN A 115 -9.35 6.50 6.24
N ALA A 116 -10.14 5.90 5.35
CA ALA A 116 -11.48 6.36 5.02
C ALA A 116 -12.41 6.33 6.24
N TYR A 117 -12.28 5.30 7.09
CA TYR A 117 -13.02 5.20 8.36
C TYR A 117 -12.63 6.30 9.36
N LEU A 118 -11.34 6.65 9.46
CA LEU A 118 -10.86 7.71 10.35
C LEU A 118 -11.27 9.13 9.91
N GLY A 119 -11.62 9.30 8.63
CA GLY A 119 -12.16 10.55 8.10
C GLY A 119 -11.64 10.87 6.70
N PHE A 120 -12.44 11.64 5.95
CA PHE A 120 -12.13 12.01 4.57
C PHE A 120 -10.81 12.79 4.44
N GLU A 121 -10.47 13.61 5.42
CA GLU A 121 -9.21 14.38 5.45
C GLU A 121 -7.99 13.44 5.49
N VAL A 122 -8.01 12.43 6.37
CA VAL A 122 -6.93 11.44 6.49
C VAL A 122 -6.83 10.56 5.24
N PHE A 123 -7.98 10.27 4.62
CA PHE A 123 -8.04 9.50 3.37
C PHE A 123 -7.49 10.27 2.16
N THR A 124 -7.78 11.56 2.05
CA THR A 124 -7.35 12.38 0.90
C THR A 124 -5.93 12.92 1.02
N GLU A 125 -5.37 12.95 2.24
CA GLU A 125 -3.96 13.29 2.44
C GLU A 125 -3.05 12.36 1.62
N GLY A 126 -2.18 12.94 0.79
CA GLY A 126 -1.26 12.17 -0.03
C GLY A 126 -1.93 11.28 -1.08
N ILE A 127 -3.15 11.62 -1.54
CA ILE A 127 -3.90 10.83 -2.52
C ILE A 127 -3.10 10.49 -3.78
N LEU A 128 -2.29 11.42 -4.29
CA LEU A 128 -1.42 11.18 -5.44
C LEU A 128 -0.44 10.03 -5.20
N ILE A 129 0.20 10.01 -4.03
CA ILE A 129 1.14 8.95 -3.64
C ILE A 129 0.40 7.61 -3.51
N LYS A 130 -0.80 7.62 -2.90
CA LYS A 130 -1.64 6.42 -2.77
C LYS A 130 -1.99 5.83 -4.14
N VAL A 131 -2.40 6.67 -5.08
CA VAL A 131 -2.70 6.26 -6.47
C VAL A 131 -1.46 5.66 -7.14
N VAL A 132 -0.30 6.29 -6.98
CA VAL A 132 0.99 5.77 -7.50
C VAL A 132 1.31 4.41 -6.89
N CYS A 133 1.15 4.24 -5.57
CA CYS A 133 1.36 2.95 -4.89
C CYS A 133 0.40 1.87 -5.42
N VAL A 134 -0.88 2.18 -5.59
CA VAL A 134 -1.85 1.23 -6.17
C VAL A 134 -1.43 0.82 -7.58
N PHE A 135 -1.06 1.77 -8.42
CA PHE A 135 -0.57 1.47 -9.77
C PHE A 135 0.69 0.59 -9.74
N ALA A 136 1.64 0.90 -8.85
CA ALA A 136 2.85 0.12 -8.67
C ALA A 136 2.55 -1.32 -8.22
N PHE A 137 1.59 -1.52 -7.30
CA PHE A 137 1.12 -2.85 -6.93
C PHE A 137 0.55 -3.62 -8.13
N PHE A 138 -0.29 -3.00 -8.96
CA PHE A 138 -0.80 -3.64 -10.16
C PHE A 138 0.33 -4.07 -11.11
N GLN A 139 1.38 -3.26 -11.24
CA GLN A 139 2.56 -3.62 -12.02
C GLN A 139 3.34 -4.79 -11.39
N SER A 140 3.50 -4.81 -10.07
CA SER A 140 4.09 -5.97 -9.36
C SER A 140 3.29 -7.25 -9.59
N VAL A 141 1.95 -7.21 -9.45
CA VAL A 141 1.07 -8.36 -9.74
C VAL A 141 1.24 -8.82 -11.19
N ARG A 142 1.27 -7.88 -12.14
CA ARG A 142 1.46 -8.19 -13.56
C ARG A 142 2.81 -8.86 -13.81
N PHE A 143 3.91 -8.34 -13.27
CA PHE A 143 5.24 -8.94 -13.43
C PHE A 143 5.33 -10.34 -12.81
N SER A 144 4.71 -10.53 -11.63
CA SER A 144 4.61 -11.83 -10.99
C SER A 144 3.82 -12.84 -11.85
N LEU A 145 2.69 -12.44 -12.41
CA LEU A 145 1.89 -13.29 -13.32
C LEU A 145 2.66 -13.61 -14.62
N GLU A 146 3.34 -12.63 -15.21
CA GLU A 146 4.18 -12.86 -16.40
C GLU A 146 5.32 -13.85 -16.11
N TYR A 147 5.90 -13.83 -14.91
CA TYR A 147 6.90 -14.81 -14.47
C TYR A 147 6.29 -16.20 -14.36
N GLU A 148 5.16 -16.33 -13.65
CA GLU A 148 4.47 -17.61 -13.46
C GLU A 148 4.04 -18.20 -14.80
N LEU A 149 3.37 -17.44 -15.68
CA LEU A 149 2.91 -17.93 -16.98
C LEU A 149 4.04 -18.41 -17.90
N ARG A 150 5.27 -17.91 -17.73
CA ARG A 150 6.45 -18.35 -18.49
C ARG A 150 7.16 -19.54 -17.88
N ASN A 151 7.00 -19.77 -16.58
CA ASN A 151 7.70 -20.82 -15.83
C ASN A 151 6.79 -21.96 -15.34
N VAL A 152 5.47 -21.82 -15.46
CA VAL A 152 4.53 -22.93 -15.37
C VAL A 152 4.92 -23.91 -16.49
N PRO A 153 5.16 -25.20 -16.19
CA PRO A 153 5.51 -26.15 -17.22
C PRO A 153 4.39 -26.21 -18.28
N LYS A 154 4.67 -26.83 -19.42
CA LYS A 154 3.67 -27.34 -20.36
C LYS A 154 2.74 -28.39 -19.70
N ILE A 155 2.10 -28.10 -18.57
CA ILE A 155 1.11 -28.94 -17.87
C ILE A 155 -0.21 -28.84 -18.65
N LYS A 156 -0.19 -29.26 -19.91
CA LYS A 156 -1.34 -29.56 -20.78
C LYS A 156 -0.93 -30.14 -22.14
N LYS A 157 0.30 -30.69 -22.28
CA LYS A 157 0.73 -31.45 -23.47
C LYS A 157 1.15 -32.88 -23.16
N HIS A 158 0.55 -33.50 -22.14
CA HIS A 158 0.20 -34.92 -22.27
C HIS A 158 -1.24 -34.89 -22.79
N GLN A 159 -1.45 -34.53 -24.06
CA GLN A 159 -1.98 -35.50 -25.02
C GLN A 159 -2.28 -36.83 -24.35
N ILE A 160 -3.53 -36.96 -23.90
CA ILE A 160 -4.19 -38.25 -23.81
C ILE A 160 -4.13 -38.79 -25.24
N GLN A 161 -3.12 -39.62 -25.53
CA GLN A 161 -3.16 -40.50 -26.70
C GLN A 161 -4.25 -41.51 -26.36
N PHE A 162 -5.44 -41.30 -26.92
CA PHE A 162 -6.39 -42.39 -27.03
C PHE A 162 -5.78 -43.39 -28.00
N PRO A 163 -5.58 -44.66 -27.63
CA PRO A 163 -5.21 -45.66 -28.62
C PRO A 163 -6.30 -45.71 -29.69
N GLU A 164 -5.91 -45.71 -30.96
CA GLU A 164 -6.83 -45.97 -32.06
C GLU A 164 -7.49 -47.34 -31.82
N PRO A 165 -8.80 -47.48 -32.05
CA PRO A 165 -9.43 -48.78 -31.96
C PRO A 165 -8.87 -49.66 -33.08
N ASP A 166 -8.35 -50.83 -32.71
CA ASP A 166 -7.90 -51.84 -33.65
C ASP A 166 -9.04 -52.14 -34.65
N ALA A 167 -8.77 -51.89 -35.93
CA ALA A 167 -9.65 -52.21 -37.06
C ALA A 167 -9.52 -53.66 -37.49
#